data_AF-A0A8T1CP75-F1
#
_entry.id   AF-A0A8T1CP75-F1
#
_cell.length_a   1.000
_cell.length_b   1.000
_cell.length_c   1.000
_cell.angle_alpha   90.00
_cell.angle_beta   90.00
_cell.angle_gamma   90.00
#
_symmetry.space_group_name_H-M   'P 1'
#
loop_
_entity.id
_entity.type
_entity.pdbx_description
1 polymer ?
#
loop_
_entity_poly.entity_id
_entity_poly.type
_entity_poly.pdbx_seq_one_letter_code
_entity_poly.pdbx_strand_id
1 'polypeptide(L)' 'MDATPTATARINKFDGTNFHTWKFKMQMVLEERELWEVTSGEVKLE' A
#
# COMPACT_ATOMS: atom_id res chain seq x y z
N MET A 1 16.26 3.73 18.51
CA MET A 1 15.83 3.67 17.09
C MET A 1 14.50 4.36 17.02
N ASP A 2 14.46 5.49 16.32
CA ASP A 2 13.28 6.33 16.14
C ASP A 2 12.27 5.52 15.30
N ALA A 3 11.23 5.00 15.95
CA ALA A 3 10.12 4.41 15.22
C ALA A 3 9.29 5.57 14.69
N THR A 4 9.73 6.17 13.58
CA THR A 4 8.89 7.08 12.81
C THR A 4 7.58 6.33 12.57
N PRO A 5 6.43 6.84 13.05
CA PRO A 5 5.16 6.17 12.80
C PRO A 5 4.95 6.24 11.29
N THR A 6 5.27 5.13 10.63
CA THR A 6 5.07 4.95 9.21
C THR A 6 3.61 5.29 8.93
N ALA A 7 3.35 6.19 7.98
CA ALA A 7 2.01 6.76 7.72
C ALA A 7 0.93 5.68 7.45
N THR A 8 1.37 4.44 7.25
CA THR A 8 0.66 3.15 7.24
C THR A 8 -0.24 2.83 8.44
N ALA A 9 -0.15 3.56 9.56
CA ALA A 9 -0.64 3.09 10.86
C ALA A 9 -2.14 2.67 10.90
N ARG A 10 -3.01 3.10 9.97
CA ARG A 10 -4.42 2.65 9.91
C ARG A 10 -4.98 2.64 8.47
N ILE A 11 -4.66 1.61 7.69
CA ILE A 11 -5.52 1.26 6.55
C ILE A 11 -6.78 0.63 7.12
N ASN A 12 -7.93 1.26 6.89
CA ASN A 12 -9.22 0.66 7.26
C ASN A 12 -9.39 -0.64 6.46
N LYS A 13 -9.90 -1.71 7.05
CA LYS A 13 -10.21 -2.93 6.30
C LYS A 13 -11.19 -2.62 5.16
N PHE A 14 -11.01 -3.24 4.01
CA PHE A 14 -11.98 -3.13 2.92
C PHE A 14 -13.34 -3.70 3.37
N ASP A 15 -14.39 -2.90 3.24
CA ASP A 15 -15.76 -3.24 3.68
C ASP A 15 -16.79 -3.25 2.54
N GLY A 16 -16.34 -3.06 1.29
CA GLY A 16 -17.20 -2.97 0.12
C GLY A 16 -17.65 -1.55 -0.23
N THR A 17 -17.63 -0.62 0.71
CA THR A 17 -18.03 0.79 0.49
C THR A 17 -16.85 1.73 0.36
N ASN A 18 -15.69 1.34 0.88
CA ASN A 18 -14.51 2.18 0.99
C ASN A 18 -13.43 1.89 -0.08
N PHE A 19 -13.83 1.39 -1.26
CA PHE A 19 -12.88 0.90 -2.28
C PHE A 19 -11.82 1.92 -2.68
N HIS A 20 -12.20 3.15 -3.04
CA HIS A 20 -11.25 4.17 -3.50
C HIS A 20 -10.22 4.53 -2.43
N THR A 21 -10.68 4.76 -1.20
CA THR A 21 -9.82 5.10 -0.07
C THR A 21 -8.93 3.92 0.33
N TRP A 22 -9.48 2.71 0.36
CA TRP A 22 -8.74 1.49 0.66
C TRP A 22 -7.65 1.23 -0.39
N LYS A 23 -8.00 1.29 -1.68
CA LYS A 23 -7.08 1.08 -2.79
C LYS A 23 -5.91 2.07 -2.73
N PHE A 24 -6.20 3.37 -2.60
CA PHE A 24 -5.16 4.40 -2.54
C PHE A 24 -4.20 4.18 -1.36
N LYS A 25 -4.75 3.92 -0.16
CA LYS A 25 -3.93 3.65 1.02
C LYS A 25 -3.12 2.37 0.91
N MET A 26 -3.70 1.32 0.33
CA MET A 26 -3.00 0.05 0.10
C MET A 26 -1.84 0.21 -0.88
N GLN A 27 -2.07 0.95 -1.99
CA GLN A 27 -1.01 1.26 -2.95
C GLN A 27 0.14 2.01 -2.28
N MET A 28 -0.14 3.10 -1.54
CA MET A 28 0.90 3.87 -0.82
C MET A 28 1.75 2.99 0.10
N VAL A 29 1.12 2.05 0.80
CA VAL A 29 1.80 1.15 1.74
C VAL A 29 2.65 0.10 1.02
N LEU A 30 2.20 -0.36 -0.14
CA LEU A 30 2.97 -1.28 -0.96
C LEU A 30 4.13 -0.56 -1.66
N GLU A 31 3.95 0.69 -2.10
CA GLU A 31 5.01 1.53 -2.68
C GLU A 31 6.10 1.83 -1.65
N GLU A 32 5.72 2.23 -0.43
CA GLU A 32 6.65 2.51 0.67
C GLU A 32 7.47 1.28 1.09
N ARG A 33 6.93 0.08 0.87
CA ARG A 33 7.59 -1.19 1.19
C ARG A 33 8.28 -1.83 -0.01
N GLU A 34 8.31 -1.16 -1.16
CA GLU A 34 8.89 -1.70 -2.41
C GLU A 34 8.22 -3.03 -2.85
N LEU A 35 6.95 -3.22 -2.48
CA LEU A 35 6.13 -4.39 -2.80
C LEU A 35 5.13 -4.14 -3.93
N TRP A 36 4.89 -2.88 -4.29
CA TRP A 36 3.88 -2.52 -5.29
C TRP A 36 4.16 -3.18 -6.63
N GLU A 37 5.40 -3.14 -7.12
CA GLU A 37 5.82 -3.75 -8.39
C GLU A 37 5.54 -5.27 -8.45
N VAL A 38 5.64 -5.97 -7.31
CA VAL A 38 5.31 -7.40 -7.20
C VAL A 38 3.80 -7.64 -7.32
N THR A 39 3.00 -6.76 -6.72
CA THR A 39 1.54 -6.88 -6.71
C THR A 39 0.86 -6.36 -7.97
N SER A 40 1.46 -5.36 -8.64
CA SER A 40 0.93 -4.79 -9.88
C SER A 40 1.16 -5.73 -11.07
N GLY A 41 2.03 -6.73 -10.92
CA GLY A 41 2.37 -7.66 -12.00
C GLY A 41 3.20 -7.00 -13.11
N GLU A 42 3.66 -5.75 -12.89
CA GLU A 42 4.62 -5.08 -13.76
C GLU A 42 5.99 -5.70 -13.51
N VAL A 43 6.23 -6.84 -14.15
CA VAL A 43 7.59 -7.35 -14.30
C VAL A 43 8.32 -6.33 -15.15
N LYS A 44 9.24 -5.57 -14.54
CA LYS A 44 10.30 -4.88 -15.27
C LYS A 44 11.08 -5.99 -15.99
N LEU A 45 10.78 -6.19 -17.27
CA LEU A 45 11.64 -6.95 -18.15
C LEU A 45 12.95 -6.14 -18.26
N GLU A 46 14.01 -6.65 -17.66
CA GLU A 46 15.39 -6.22 -17.92
C GLU A 46 15.81 -6.56 -19.36
#